data_AF-A0A367RKC7-F1
#
_entry.id   AF-A0A367RKC7-F1
#
_cell.length_a   1.000
_cell.length_b   1.000
_cell.length_c   1.000
_cell.angle_alpha   90.00
_cell.angle_beta   90.00
_cell.angle_gamma   90.00
#
_symmetry.space_group_name_H-M   'P 1'
#
loop_
_entity.id
_entity.type
_entity.pdbx_description
1 polymer ?
#
loop_
_entity_poly.entity_id
_entity_poly.type
_entity_poly.pdbx_seq_one_letter_code
_entity_poly.pdbx_strand_id
1 'polypeptide(L)'
;MITPRVFADFHNTDAEGRLRLNCIGTIEDLANQSIELQDGQLLTVYSEDLEVDGVVQFSEEEKLWVAAIDWDQIRQVENFVVQAQL
;
A
#
# COMPACT_ATOMS: atom_id res chain seq x y z
N MET A 1 -6.24 15.16 3.32
CA MET A 1 -4.83 14.96 3.71
C MET A 1 -4.20 14.10 2.64
N ILE A 2 -2.99 14.40 2.19
CA ILE A 2 -2.32 13.59 1.16
C ILE A 2 -1.58 12.47 1.90
N THR A 3 -2.10 11.25 1.84
CA THR A 3 -1.41 10.05 2.33
C THR A 3 -0.42 9.56 1.29
N PRO A 4 0.78 9.11 1.69
CA PRO A 4 1.71 8.48 0.77
C PRO A 4 1.05 7.23 0.16
N ARG A 5 1.25 7.04 -1.13
CA ARG A 5 0.72 5.87 -1.85
C ARG A 5 1.84 4.87 -2.03
N VAL A 6 1.60 3.61 -1.69
CA VAL A 6 2.62 2.57 -1.79
C VAL A 6 2.00 1.34 -2.43
N PHE A 7 2.68 0.81 -3.45
CA PHE A 7 2.27 -0.43 -4.07
C PHE A 7 2.34 -1.60 -3.09
N ALA A 8 1.32 -2.47 -3.05
CA ALA A 8 1.43 -3.79 -2.45
C ALA A 8 0.50 -4.80 -3.15
N ASP A 9 0.89 -6.07 -3.10
CA ASP A 9 0.08 -7.16 -3.61
C ASP A 9 -0.98 -7.57 -2.57
N PHE A 10 -2.26 -7.53 -2.94
CA PHE A 10 -3.39 -7.85 -2.05
C PHE A 10 -3.49 -9.34 -1.71
N HIS A 11 -2.75 -10.23 -2.37
CA HIS A 11 -2.62 -11.63 -1.96
C HIS A 11 -1.40 -11.86 -1.06
N ASN A 12 -0.48 -10.89 -0.94
CA ASN A 12 0.69 -10.98 -0.10
C ASN A 12 0.37 -10.58 1.34
N THR A 13 -0.49 -11.36 1.99
CA THR A 13 -0.92 -11.15 3.37
C THR A 13 -0.16 -12.01 4.36
N ASP A 14 0.08 -11.48 5.56
CA ASP A 14 0.49 -12.27 6.71
C ASP A 14 -0.67 -13.12 7.28
N ALA A 15 -0.39 -13.93 8.30
CA ALA A 15 -1.39 -14.80 8.93
C ALA A 15 -2.56 -14.02 9.56
N GLU A 16 -2.35 -12.76 9.93
CA GLU A 16 -3.39 -11.85 10.46
C GLU A 16 -4.15 -11.09 9.36
N GLY A 17 -3.80 -11.30 8.08
CA GLY A 17 -4.46 -10.66 6.95
C GLY A 17 -4.00 -9.22 6.66
N ARG A 18 -2.81 -8.81 7.13
CA ARG A 18 -2.20 -7.51 6.80
C ARG A 18 -1.27 -7.66 5.60
N LEU A 19 -1.16 -6.62 4.79
CA LEU A 19 -0.38 -6.66 3.55
C LEU A 19 1.12 -6.48 3.85
N ARG A 20 1.98 -7.37 3.34
CA ARG A 20 3.42 -7.22 3.50
C ARG A 20 3.96 -6.13 2.58
N LEU A 21 4.68 -5.16 3.17
CA LEU A 21 5.31 -4.04 2.47
C LEU A 21 6.74 -4.39 2.04
N ASN A 22 6.90 -5.52 1.34
CA ASN A 22 8.21 -6.03 0.91
C ASN A 22 8.29 -6.30 -0.60
N CYS A 23 7.26 -5.93 -1.37
CA CYS A 23 7.28 -6.08 -2.82
C CYS A 23 8.25 -5.09 -3.46
N ILE A 24 8.76 -5.42 -4.66
CA ILE A 24 9.67 -4.55 -5.41
C ILE A 24 9.01 -3.18 -5.65
N GLY A 25 7.75 -3.15 -6.08
CA GLY A 25 7.00 -1.91 -6.27
C GLY A 25 6.85 -1.09 -4.98
N THR A 26 6.68 -1.75 -3.83
CA THR A 26 6.68 -1.08 -2.51
C THR A 26 8.00 -0.35 -2.27
N ILE A 27 9.13 -1.05 -2.48
CA ILE A 27 10.46 -0.50 -2.23
C ILE A 27 10.74 0.67 -3.18
N GLU A 28 10.34 0.55 -4.45
CA GLU A 28 10.46 1.62 -5.44
C GLU A 28 9.64 2.85 -5.05
N ASP A 29 8.38 2.69 -4.64
CA ASP A 29 7.53 3.80 -4.17
C ASP A 29 8.13 4.51 -2.96
N LEU A 30 8.55 3.74 -1.96
CA LEU A 30 9.16 4.28 -0.74
C LEU A 30 10.43 5.07 -1.06
N ALA A 31 11.28 4.56 -1.94
CA ALA A 31 12.50 5.24 -2.37
C ALA A 31 12.19 6.50 -3.20
N ASN A 32 11.28 6.42 -4.18
CA ASN A 32 10.91 7.53 -5.05
C ASN A 32 10.28 8.69 -4.28
N GLN A 33 9.49 8.38 -3.24
CA GLN A 33 8.82 9.37 -2.41
C GLN A 33 9.61 9.73 -1.15
N SER A 34 10.79 9.12 -0.93
CA SER A 34 11.60 9.28 0.28
C SER A 34 10.81 9.05 1.58
N ILE A 35 9.98 7.99 1.59
CA ILE A 35 9.15 7.63 2.74
C ILE A 35 9.92 6.66 3.63
N GLU A 36 10.04 7.02 4.90
CA GLU A 36 10.47 6.11 5.96
C GLU A 36 9.23 5.58 6.69
N LEU A 37 9.03 4.26 6.64
CA LEU A 37 7.91 3.59 7.30
C LEU A 37 8.04 3.69 8.82
N GLN A 38 6.95 4.11 9.46
CA GLN A 38 6.84 4.21 10.92
C GLN A 38 5.57 3.53 11.40
N ASP A 39 5.63 2.91 12.58
CA ASP A 39 4.47 2.28 13.20
C ASP A 39 3.34 3.32 13.44
N GLY A 40 2.12 2.97 13.07
CA GLY A 40 0.96 3.86 13.14
C GLY A 40 0.84 4.88 12.00
N GLN A 41 1.77 4.89 11.03
CA GLN A 41 1.69 5.78 9.88
C GLN A 41 0.54 5.39 8.94
N LEU A 42 -0.24 6.38 8.50
CA LEU A 42 -1.28 6.19 7.48
C LEU A 42 -0.66 6.22 6.08
N LEU A 43 -1.02 5.25 5.25
CA LEU A 43 -0.70 5.21 3.83
C LEU A 43 -1.90 4.72 3.03
N THR A 44 -1.87 4.92 1.72
CA THR A 44 -2.82 4.31 0.80
C THR A 44 -2.09 3.19 0.06
N VAL A 45 -2.51 1.96 0.29
CA VAL A 45 -1.99 0.81 -0.45
C VAL A 45 -2.72 0.73 -1.78
N TYR A 46 -1.99 0.54 -2.87
CA TYR A 46 -2.60 0.34 -4.17
C TYR A 46 -1.99 -0.87 -4.91
N SER A 47 -2.77 -1.42 -5.83
CA SER A 47 -2.37 -2.37 -6.85
C SER A 47 -2.83 -1.88 -8.22
N GLU A 48 -2.79 -2.73 -9.25
CA GLU A 48 -3.13 -2.35 -10.63
C GLU A 48 -4.50 -1.67 -10.74
N ASP A 49 -5.52 -2.23 -10.09
CA ASP A 49 -6.90 -1.75 -10.20
C ASP A 49 -7.55 -1.48 -8.83
N LEU A 50 -6.84 -1.66 -7.72
CA LEU A 50 -7.40 -1.54 -6.37
C LEU A 50 -6.60 -0.58 -5.50
N GLU A 51 -7.28 0.11 -4.59
CA GLU A 51 -6.64 0.90 -3.55
C GLU A 51 -7.42 0.86 -2.24
N VAL A 52 -6.71 0.97 -1.13
CA VAL A 52 -7.29 0.97 0.22
C VAL A 52 -6.41 1.76 1.17
N ASP A 53 -7.01 2.41 2.15
CA ASP A 53 -6.25 3.08 3.19
C ASP A 53 -5.77 2.06 4.23
N GLY A 54 -4.53 2.20 4.68
CA GLY A 54 -3.87 1.27 5.58
C GLY A 54 -3.04 1.96 6.64
N VAL A 55 -2.82 1.24 7.75
CA VAL A 55 -1.96 1.65 8.86
C VAL A 55 -0.72 0.79 8.86
N VAL A 56 0.45 1.42 8.79
CA VAL A 56 1.75 0.75 8.87
C VAL A 56 1.94 0.16 10.26
N GLN A 57 2.37 -1.09 10.31
CA GLN A 57 2.75 -1.79 11.53
C GLN A 57 4.03 -2.59 11.30
N PHE A 58 4.84 -2.76 12.34
CA PHE A 58 5.96 -3.68 12.27
C PHE A 58 5.52 -5.09 12.74
N SER A 59 5.63 -6.09 11.87
CA SER A 59 5.42 -7.49 12.24
C SER A 59 6.66 -8.01 12.97
N GLU A 60 6.53 -8.19 14.28
CA GLU A 60 7.57 -8.81 15.10
C GLU A 60 7.82 -10.28 14.74
N GLU A 61 6.82 -10.98 14.22
CA GLU A 61 6.92 -12.40 13.84
C GLU A 61 7.72 -12.59 12.55
N GLU A 62 7.41 -11.81 11.52
CA GLU A 62 8.07 -11.90 10.21
C GLU A 62 9.27 -10.94 10.06
N LYS A 63 9.50 -10.07 11.05
CA LYS A 63 10.54 -9.03 11.08
C LYS A 63 10.50 -8.11 9.85
N LEU A 64 9.29 -7.70 9.45
CA LEU A 64 9.04 -6.85 8.29
C LEU A 64 7.88 -5.87 8.53
N TRP A 65 7.80 -4.83 7.70
CA TRP A 65 6.70 -3.88 7.71
C TRP A 65 5.48 -4.44 7.00
N VAL A 66 4.31 -4.26 7.62
CA VAL A 66 3.00 -4.63 7.08
C VAL A 66 2.05 -3.44 7.11
N ALA A 67 1.00 -3.47 6.29
CA ALA A 67 -0.10 -2.53 6.32
C ALA A 67 -1.38 -3.25 6.76
N ALA A 68 -1.92 -2.84 7.90
CA ALA A 68 -3.25 -3.25 8.33
C ALA A 68 -4.30 -2.46 7.54
N ILE A 69 -5.18 -3.16 6.83
CA ILE A 69 -6.21 -2.59 5.97
C ILE A 69 -7.59 -3.11 6.37
N ASP A 70 -8.63 -2.38 5.98
CA ASP A 70 -10.00 -2.86 6.03
C ASP A 70 -10.41 -3.41 4.66
N TRP A 71 -10.64 -4.72 4.59
CA TRP A 71 -10.99 -5.42 3.35
C TRP A 71 -12.35 -5.04 2.78
N ASP A 72 -13.27 -4.53 3.61
CA ASP A 72 -14.58 -4.02 3.15
C ASP A 72 -14.46 -2.66 2.46
N GLN A 73 -13.35 -1.95 2.69
CA GLN A 73 -13.12 -0.58 2.23
C GLN A 73 -12.23 -0.50 0.99
N ILE A 74 -11.97 -1.63 0.32
CA ILE A 74 -11.19 -1.66 -0.93
C ILE A 74 -11.98 -0.97 -2.04
N ARG A 75 -11.33 -0.01 -2.70
CA ARG A 75 -11.86 0.78 -3.80
C ARG A 75 -11.22 0.33 -5.11
N GLN A 76 -11.97 0.38 -6.22
CA GLN A 76 -11.37 0.27 -7.53
C GLN A 76 -10.72 1.60 -7.91
N VAL A 77 -9.48 1.53 -8.40
CA VAL A 77 -8.80 2.70 -8.97
C VAL A 77 -9.42 2.95 -10.35
N GLU A 78 -10.19 4.02 -10.48
CA GLU A 78 -10.61 4.47 -11.80
C GLU A 78 -9.38 4.99 -12.54
N ASN A 79 -8.85 4.18 -13.47
CA ASN A 79 -7.92 4.66 -14.49
C ASN A 79 -8.66 5.68 -15.37
N PHE A 80 -8.61 6.96 -14.97
CA PHE A 80 -8.83 8.04 -15.91
C PHE A 80 -7.68 8.02 -16.91
N VAL A 81 -7.83 7.21 -17.96
CA VAL A 81 -7.08 7.38 -19.20
C VAL A 81 -7.39 8.79 -19.66
N VAL A 82 -6.48 9.71 -19.40
CA VAL A 82 -6.53 11.04 -20.01
C VAL A 82 -6.37 10.77 -21.49
N GLN A 83 -7.49 10.80 -22.23
CA GLN A 83 -7.45 10.84 -23.69
C GLN A 83 -6.76 12.17 -24.04
N ALA A 84 -5.44 12.12 -24.19
CA ALA A 84 -4.69 13.14 -24.86
C ALA A 84 -5.07 13.06 -26.35
N GLN A 85 -6.22 13.62 -26.68
CA GLN A 85 -6.56 13.98 -28.04
C GLN A 85 -6.05 15.40 -28.25
N LEU A 86 -4.93 15.55 -28.96
CA LEU A 86 -4.58 16.67 -29.83
C LEU A 86 -3.40 16.29 -30.73
#